data_AF-A0A8J2NQI8-F1
#
_entry.id   AF-A0A8J2NQI8-F1
#
_cell.length_a   1.000
_cell.length_b   1.000
_cell.length_c   1.000
_cell.angle_alpha   90.00
_cell.angle_beta   90.00
_cell.angle_gamma   90.00
#
_symmetry.space_group_name_H-M   'P 1'
#
loop_
_entity.id
_entity.type
_entity.pdbx_description
1 polymer ?
#
loop_
_entity_poly.entity_id
_entity_poly.type
_entity_poly.pdbx_seq_one_letter_code
_entity_poly.pdbx_strand_id
1 'polypeptide(L)' 'QATNTNAGILMAVEMIKESIPRPGIPSIMIIFTDGESNVGDGVSNIKFARDLNVTTFAIGIGAKIDQAELHEIAFN' A
#
# COMPACT_ATOMS: atom_id res chain seq x y z
N GLN A 1 14.45 2.98 13.73
CA GLN A 1 13.69 1.72 13.61
C GLN A 1 13.50 1.48 12.12
N ALA A 2 13.60 0.23 11.65
CA ALA A 2 13.39 -0.07 10.24
C ALA A 2 11.89 -0.18 9.95
N THR A 3 11.39 0.55 8.96
CA THR A 3 10.01 0.52 8.47
C THR A 3 10.05 -0.04 7.05
N ASN A 4 9.44 -1.21 6.84
CA ASN A 4 9.40 -1.87 5.54
C ASN A 4 7.95 -1.91 5.02
N THR A 5 7.46 -0.73 4.63
CA THR A 5 6.11 -0.56 4.06
C THR A 5 5.94 -1.45 2.81
N ASN A 6 7.00 -1.60 2.02
CA ASN A 6 6.99 -2.40 0.78
C ASN A 6 6.67 -3.88 1.00
N ALA A 7 7.20 -4.48 2.07
CA ALA A 7 6.93 -5.87 2.40
C ALA A 7 5.49 -6.06 2.88
N GLY A 8 4.96 -5.12 3.67
CA GLY A 8 3.55 -5.12 4.08
C GLY A 8 2.60 -5.01 2.87
N ILE A 9 2.93 -4.14 1.91
CA ILE A 9 2.20 -4.04 0.64
C ILE A 9 2.22 -5.38 -0.11
N LEU A 10 3.39 -6.01 -0.23
CA LEU A 10 3.52 -7.28 -0.93
C LEU A 10 2.66 -8.38 -0.30
N MET A 11 2.70 -8.50 1.03
CA MET A 11 1.86 -9.45 1.77
C MET A 11 0.37 -9.19 1.55
N ALA A 12 -0.08 -7.94 1.58
CA ALA A 12 -1.47 -7.60 1.34
C ALA A 12 -1.92 -7.95 -0.09
N VAL A 13 -1.06 -7.71 -1.09
CA VAL A 13 -1.29 -8.12 -2.48
C VAL A 13 -1.44 -9.63 -2.62
N GLU A 14 -0.56 -10.41 -1.97
CA GLU A 14 -0.65 -11.88 -1.97
C GLU A 14 -1.96 -12.35 -1.32
N MET A 15 -2.35 -11.78 -0.18
CA MET A 15 -3.64 -12.09 0.46
C MET A 15 -4.85 -11.79 -0.45
N ILE A 16 -4.81 -10.69 -1.20
CA ILE A 16 -5.88 -10.35 -2.15
C ILE A 16 -5.93 -11.36 -3.31
N LYS A 17 -4.77 -11.78 -3.84
CA LYS A 17 -4.71 -12.78 -4.93
C LYS A 17 -5.25 -14.14 -4.51
N GLU A 18 -5.01 -14.55 -3.28
CA GLU A 18 -5.51 -15.81 -2.72
C GLU A 18 -6.98 -15.71 -2.25
N SER A 19 -7.56 -14.51 -2.23
CA SER A 19 -8.97 -14.30 -1.86
C SER A 19 -9.91 -14.61 -3.02
N ILE A 20 -11.15 -14.98 -2.71
CA ILE A 20 -12.21 -15.14 -3.72
C ILE A 20 -12.82 -13.75 -3.99
N PRO A 21 -12.67 -13.18 -5.20
CA PRO A 21 -13.24 -11.87 -5.50
C PRO A 21 -14.76 -11.90 -5.44
N ARG A 22 -15.37 -10.83 -4.90
CA ARG A 22 -16.82 -10.63 -4.97
C ARG A 22 -17.14 -9.89 -6.28
N PRO A 23 -17.83 -10.52 -7.25
CA PRO A 23 -18.08 -9.90 -8.55
C PRO A 23 -18.79 -8.54 -8.40
N GLY A 24 -18.27 -7.52 -9.08
CA GLY A 24 -18.83 -6.17 -9.08
C GLY A 24 -18.58 -5.35 -7.81
N ILE A 25 -17.83 -5.87 -6.83
CA ILE A 25 -17.49 -5.15 -5.60
C ILE A 25 -15.99 -4.79 -5.62
N PRO A 26 -15.61 -3.51 -5.48
CA PRO A 26 -14.20 -3.10 -5.42
C PRO A 26 -13.46 -3.72 -4.25
N SER A 27 -12.19 -4.04 -4.47
CA SER A 27 -11.21 -4.36 -3.43
C SER A 27 -10.49 -3.08 -3.01
N ILE A 28 -10.31 -2.88 -1.70
CA ILE A 28 -9.69 -1.68 -1.14
C ILE A 28 -8.54 -2.11 -0.22
N MET A 29 -7.40 -1.43 -0.33
CA MET A 29 -6.26 -1.54 0.59
C MET A 29 -6.04 -0.19 1.28
N ILE A 30 -5.97 -0.18 2.61
CA ILE A 30 -5.75 1.05 3.40
C ILE A 30 -4.45 0.87 4.17
N ILE A 31 -3.50 1.78 3.96
CA ILE A 31 -2.16 1.72 4.55
C ILE A 31 -2.00 2.87 5.55
N PHE A 32 -1.61 2.53 6.77
CA PHE A 32 -1.32 3.48 7.84
C PHE A 32 0.19 3.51 8.05
N THR A 33 0.81 4.67 7.84
CA THR A 33 2.27 4.82 7.91
C THR A 33 2.63 6.27 8.19
N ASP A 34 3.85 6.53 8.68
CA ASP A 34 4.44 7.87 8.65
C ASP A 34 4.99 8.22 7.25
N GLY A 35 5.07 7.24 6.34
CA GLY A 35 5.58 7.43 4.98
C GLY A 35 7.11 7.38 4.90
N GLU A 36 7.81 7.05 5.98
CA GLU A 36 9.27 6.92 5.94
C GLU A 36 9.67 5.44 5.80
N SER A 37 9.29 4.77 4.70
CA SER A 37 9.85 3.45 4.38
C SER A 37 11.35 3.60 4.19
N ASN A 38 12.13 2.97 5.08
CA ASN A 38 13.57 3.19 5.16
C ASN A 38 14.38 1.92 4.88
N VAL A 39 13.75 0.96 4.19
CA VAL A 39 14.35 -0.31 3.76
C VAL A 39 13.99 -0.59 2.30
N GLY A 40 14.99 -0.98 1.49
CA GLY A 40 14.78 -1.41 0.11
C GLY A 40 14.36 -0.27 -0.83
N ASP A 41 13.50 -0.59 -1.80
CA ASP A 41 13.10 0.32 -2.88
C ASP A 41 11.79 1.09 -2.56
N GLY A 42 11.68 1.68 -1.36
CA GLY A 42 10.54 2.51 -0.96
C GLY A 42 9.22 1.73 -0.86
N VAL A 43 8.25 2.02 -1.73
CA VAL A 43 6.92 1.38 -1.80
C VAL A 43 6.62 0.78 -3.18
N SER A 44 7.66 0.42 -3.93
CA SER A 44 7.59 -0.01 -5.34
C SER A 44 6.65 -1.19 -5.64
N ASN A 45 6.28 -2.02 -4.67
CA ASN A 45 5.31 -3.11 -4.84
C ASN A 45 3.86 -2.63 -4.91
N ILE A 46 3.57 -1.34 -4.64
CA ILE A 46 2.22 -0.79 -4.77
C ILE A 46 1.65 -0.95 -6.17
N LYS A 47 2.52 -0.98 -7.20
CA LYS A 47 2.14 -1.26 -8.59
C LYS A 47 1.31 -2.54 -8.74
N PHE A 48 1.60 -3.58 -7.95
CA PHE A 48 0.87 -4.85 -8.04
C PHE A 48 -0.57 -4.74 -7.54
N ALA A 49 -0.85 -3.86 -6.57
CA ALA A 49 -2.22 -3.57 -6.16
C ALA A 49 -2.98 -2.85 -7.28
N ARG A 50 -2.32 -1.91 -7.98
CA ARG A 50 -2.89 -1.20 -9.14
C ARG A 50 -3.20 -2.14 -10.30
N ASP A 51 -2.29 -3.05 -10.61
CA ASP A 51 -2.46 -4.07 -11.66
C ASP A 51 -3.66 -5.00 -11.38
N LEU A 52 -4.02 -5.17 -10.10
CA LEU A 52 -5.20 -5.93 -9.67
C LEU A 52 -6.48 -5.08 -9.55
N ASN A 53 -6.43 -3.81 -9.96
CA ASN A 53 -7.53 -2.85 -9.82
C ASN A 53 -8.04 -2.70 -8.38
N VAL A 54 -7.09 -2.73 -7.42
CA VAL A 54 -7.35 -2.47 -6.00
C VAL A 54 -7.18 -0.98 -5.74
N THR A 55 -8.23 -0.35 -5.19
CA THR A 55 -8.16 1.05 -4.73
C THR A 55 -7.30 1.11 -3.47
N THR A 56 -6.31 2.01 -3.43
CA THR A 56 -5.38 2.14 -2.32
C THR A 56 -5.47 3.52 -1.66
N PHE A 57 -5.60 3.54 -0.34
CA PHE A 57 -5.56 4.75 0.47
C PHE A 57 -4.34 4.76 1.36
N ALA A 58 -3.71 5.92 1.53
CA ALA A 58 -2.63 6.15 2.47
C ALA A 58 -3.11 7.09 3.59
N ILE A 59 -2.93 6.69 4.84
CA ILE A 59 -3.24 7.48 6.03
C ILE A 59 -1.93 7.75 6.77
N GLY A 60 -1.47 9.00 6.66
CA GLY A 60 -0.32 9.51 7.39
C GLY A 60 -0.57 9.58 8.89
N ILE A 61 0.30 8.98 9.70
CA ILE A 61 0.24 9.06 11.16
C ILE A 61 1.48 9.75 11.71
N GLY A 62 1.27 10.78 12.52
CA GLY A 62 2.34 11.48 13.23
C GLY A 62 2.60 12.89 12.70
N ALA A 63 3.60 13.55 13.30
CA ALA A 63 3.91 14.96 13.02
C ALA A 63 4.87 15.15 11.84
N LYS A 64 5.59 14.09 11.44
CA LYS A 64 6.53 14.10 10.32
C LYS A 64 6.09 12.98 9.39
N ILE A 65 5.49 13.37 8.27
CA ILE A 65 5.07 12.42 7.26
C ILE A 65 5.77 12.72 5.95
N ASP A 66 6.17 11.67 5.24
CA ASP A 66 6.64 11.81 3.86
C ASP A 66 5.43 11.81 2.91
N GLN A 67 5.05 13.01 2.49
CA GLN A 67 3.91 13.20 1.59
C GLN A 67 4.14 12.56 0.20
N ALA A 68 5.39 12.44 -0.24
CA ALA A 68 5.68 11.84 -1.55
C ALA A 68 5.43 10.32 -1.50
N GLU A 69 5.89 9.65 -0.44
CA GLU A 69 5.63 8.21 -0.26
C GLU A 69 4.12 7.94 -0.08
N LEU A 70 3.42 8.75 0.72
CA LEU A 70 1.95 8.64 0.86
C LEU A 70 1.23 8.80 -0.48
N HIS A 71 1.67 9.73 -1.33
CA HIS A 71 1.10 9.94 -2.65
C HIS A 71 1.41 8.78 -3.61
N GLU A 72 2.59 8.18 -3.51
CA GLU A 72 2.93 6.97 -4.27
C GLU A 72 2.07 5.78 -3.82
N ILE A 73 1.70 5.68 -2.54
CA ILE A 73 0.81 4.64 -2.06
C ILE A 73 -0.62 4.83 -2.57
N ALA A 74 -1.14 6.07 -2.58
CA ALA A 74 -2.53 6.34 -2.92
C ALA A 74 -2.84 6.15 -4.42
N PHE A 75 -3.90 5.41 -4.74
CA PHE A 75 -4.34 5.11 -6.10
C PHE A 75 -5.83 4.74 -6.12
N ASN A 76 -6.53 5.02 -7.22
CA ASN A 76 -7.97 4.77 -7.36
C ASN A 76 -8.28 3.48 -8.11
#